data_AF-A0A7Z1N897-F1
#
_entry.id   AF-A0A7Z1N897-F1
#
_cell.length_a   1.000
_cell.length_b   1.000
_cell.length_c   1.000
_cell.angle_alpha   90.00
_cell.angle_beta   90.00
_cell.angle_gamma   90.00
#
_symmetry.space_group_name_H-M   'P 1'
#
loop_
_entity.id
_entity.type
_entity.pdbx_description
1 polymer ?
#
loop_
_entity_poly.entity_id
_entity_poly.type
_entity_poly.pdbx_seq_one_letter_code
_entity_poly.pdbx_strand_id
1 'polypeptide(L)'
;IGDHVDLIGGVRRDRFTLNVDDLVAGQSYRRTDTLWSPRVGVVLKPVQPVSIYASYSRSFLPQSGDQFSSLDVTSAALEPERFDNYELGLKWDIRPTLNLTAAIYQLDRTNTRAADPNDPARTVLTGAQRSKGLELGLSGAITPQWQISAGYAL
;
A
#
# COMPACT_ATOMS: atom_id res chain seq x y z
N ILE A 1 0.47 8.64 24.51
CA ILE A 1 0.90 8.04 25.80
C ILE A 1 2.01 8.93 26.33
N GLY A 2 1.69 9.77 27.33
CA GLY A 2 2.53 10.92 27.66
C GLY A 2 2.61 11.95 26.53
N ASP A 3 3.47 12.95 26.69
CA ASP A 3 3.59 14.11 25.79
C ASP A 3 4.44 13.86 24.52
N HIS A 4 5.10 12.69 24.45
CA HIS A 4 6.12 12.40 23.44
C HIS A 4 5.77 11.24 22.51
N VAL A 5 4.70 10.49 22.75
CA VAL A 5 4.37 9.29 21.97
C VAL A 5 2.91 9.31 21.54
N ASP A 6 2.68 9.26 20.23
CA ASP A 6 1.36 9.08 19.64
C ASP A 6 1.23 7.64 19.13
N LEU A 7 0.08 7.01 19.41
CA LEU A 7 -0.27 5.70 18.87
C LEU A 7 -1.45 5.85 17.93
N ILE A 8 -1.36 5.20 16.78
CA ILE A 8 -2.39 5.22 15.75
C ILE A 8 -2.76 3.78 15.45
N GLY A 9 -4.06 3.47 15.51
CA GLY A 9 -4.59 2.16 15.19
C GLY A 9 -5.89 2.30 14.40
N GLY A 10 -6.11 1.40 13.46
CA GLY A 10 -7.35 1.34 12.69
C GLY A 10 -7.52 -0.02 12.04
N VAL A 11 -8.77 -0.41 11.83
CA VAL A 11 -9.10 -1.62 11.08
C VAL A 11 -10.29 -1.32 10.19
N ARG A 12 -10.22 -1.81 8.96
CA ARG A 12 -11.33 -1.73 8.00
C ARG A 12 -11.72 -3.13 7.57
N ARG A 13 -13.03 -3.40 7.54
CA ARG A 13 -13.60 -4.63 7.00
C ARG A 13 -14.30 -4.31 5.70
N ASP A 14 -13.89 -4.94 4.63
CA ASP A 14 -14.51 -4.82 3.31
C ASP A 14 -15.20 -6.13 2.95
N ARG A 15 -16.40 -6.04 2.37
CA ARG A 15 -17.09 -7.17 1.75
C ARG A 15 -17.36 -6.80 0.30
N PHE A 16 -16.66 -7.44 -0.62
CA PHE A 16 -16.75 -7.17 -2.05
C PHE A 16 -17.47 -8.32 -2.74
N THR A 17 -18.50 -8.06 -3.52
CA THR A 17 -19.18 -9.09 -4.32
C THR A 17 -19.13 -8.69 -5.78
N LEU A 18 -18.63 -9.61 -6.61
CA LEU A 18 -18.57 -9.47 -8.05
C LEU A 18 -19.45 -10.53 -8.69
N ASN A 19 -20.34 -10.10 -9.58
CA ASN A 19 -21.09 -10.98 -10.46
C ASN A 19 -20.65 -10.64 -11.90
N VAL A 20 -20.33 -11.66 -12.69
CA VAL A 20 -19.93 -11.53 -14.09
C VAL A 20 -20.80 -12.45 -14.91
N ASP A 21 -21.57 -11.87 -15.84
CA ASP A 21 -22.37 -12.62 -16.80
C ASP A 21 -21.66 -12.58 -18.16
N ASP A 22 -21.05 -13.70 -18.54
CA ASP A 22 -20.44 -13.90 -19.85
C ASP A 22 -21.52 -14.31 -20.85
N LEU A 23 -21.95 -13.34 -21.65
CA LEU A 23 -23.00 -13.52 -22.65
C LEU A 23 -22.54 -14.30 -23.89
N VAL A 24 -21.22 -14.39 -24.13
CA VAL A 24 -20.66 -15.11 -25.28
C VAL A 24 -20.52 -16.59 -24.95
N ALA A 25 -20.01 -16.92 -23.76
CA ALA A 25 -19.90 -18.29 -23.27
C ALA A 25 -21.21 -18.80 -22.63
N GLY A 26 -22.17 -17.92 -22.35
CA GLY A 26 -23.42 -18.25 -21.66
C GLY A 26 -23.20 -18.69 -20.20
N GLN A 27 -22.18 -18.14 -19.53
CA GLN A 27 -21.79 -18.52 -18.17
C GLN A 27 -21.97 -17.35 -17.21
N SER A 28 -22.28 -17.64 -15.94
CA SER A 28 -22.33 -16.64 -14.87
C SER A 28 -21.36 -17.00 -13.76
N TYR A 29 -20.56 -16.05 -13.33
CA TYR A 29 -19.59 -16.20 -12.25
C TYR A 29 -19.95 -15.26 -11.10
N ARG A 30 -19.87 -15.77 -9.87
CA ARG A 30 -20.07 -14.97 -8.66
C ARG A 30 -18.95 -15.20 -7.69
N ARG A 31 -18.44 -14.10 -7.13
CA ARG A 31 -17.40 -14.12 -6.11
C ARG A 31 -17.72 -13.13 -5.01
N THR A 32 -17.51 -13.54 -3.76
CA THR A 32 -17.62 -12.65 -2.61
C THR A 32 -16.35 -12.75 -1.77
N ASP A 33 -15.59 -11.66 -1.68
CA ASP A 33 -14.42 -11.55 -0.83
C ASP A 33 -14.77 -10.79 0.46
N THR A 34 -14.23 -11.23 1.59
CA THR A 34 -14.28 -10.49 2.86
C THR A 34 -12.86 -10.25 3.34
N LEU A 35 -12.49 -8.97 3.46
CA LEU A 35 -11.11 -8.55 3.64
C LEU A 35 -10.97 -7.65 4.86
N TRP A 36 -9.86 -7.77 5.56
CA TRP A 36 -9.56 -7.01 6.77
C TRP A 36 -8.26 -6.26 6.61
N SER A 37 -8.34 -4.94 6.55
CA SER A 37 -7.23 -4.01 6.29
C SER A 37 -6.84 -3.29 7.59
N PRO A 38 -6.01 -3.90 8.46
CA PRO A 38 -5.49 -3.25 9.65
C PRO A 38 -4.40 -2.22 9.31
N ARG A 39 -4.30 -1.21 10.15
CA ARG A 39 -3.20 -0.23 10.17
C ARG A 39 -2.81 0.06 11.61
N VAL A 40 -1.52 0.07 11.89
CA VAL A 40 -0.96 0.44 13.19
C VAL A 40 0.26 1.32 12.97
N GLY A 41 0.46 2.29 13.84
CA GLY A 41 1.60 3.18 13.78
C GLY A 41 1.94 3.78 15.14
N VAL A 42 3.21 4.11 15.30
CA VAL A 42 3.76 4.77 16.48
C VAL A 42 4.53 5.98 16.01
N VAL A 43 4.32 7.12 16.66
CA VAL A 43 5.09 8.34 16.44
C VAL A 43 5.76 8.73 17.74
N LEU A 44 7.07 8.92 17.71
CA LEU A 44 7.90 9.41 18.81
C LEU A 44 8.37 10.83 18.50
N LYS A 45 8.18 11.74 19.46
CA LYS A 45 8.58 13.15 19.39
C LYS A 45 9.65 13.40 20.46
N PRO A 46 10.93 13.03 20.21
CA PRO A 46 11.99 13.19 21.20
C PRO A 46 12.25 14.66 21.54
N VAL A 47 12.09 15.55 20.55
CA VAL A 47 12.14 17.01 20.68
C VAL A 47 11.06 17.63 19.80
N GLN A 48 10.66 18.87 20.10
CA GLN A 48 9.58 19.57 19.39
C GLN A 48 9.66 19.53 17.85
N PRO A 49 10.82 19.81 17.20
CA PRO A 49 10.89 19.83 15.74
C PRO A 49 11.09 18.46 15.08
N VAL A 50 11.26 17.38 15.85
CA VAL A 50 11.60 16.06 15.30
C VAL A 50 10.52 15.05 15.65
N SER A 51 10.02 14.35 14.63
CA SER A 51 9.10 13.22 14.79
C SER A 51 9.65 12.01 14.06
N ILE A 52 9.77 10.89 14.75
CA ILE A 52 10.14 9.59 14.18
C ILE A 52 8.90 8.73 14.21
N TYR A 53 8.58 8.05 13.12
CA TYR A 53 7.42 7.17 13.08
C TYR A 53 7.76 5.82 12.50
N ALA A 54 7.08 4.80 12.99
CA ALA A 54 7.06 3.47 12.39
C ALA A 54 5.61 3.09 12.14
N SER A 55 5.31 2.49 10.99
CA SER A 55 3.96 2.07 10.65
C SER A 55 3.92 0.74 9.91
N TYR A 56 2.81 0.06 10.10
CA TYR A 56 2.42 -1.13 9.36
C TYR A 56 1.01 -0.94 8.83
N SER A 57 0.78 -1.30 7.58
CA SER A 57 -0.56 -1.33 7.00
C SER A 57 -0.71 -2.50 6.07
N ARG A 58 -1.93 -3.05 6.03
CA ARG A 58 -2.31 -4.08 5.08
C ARG A 58 -3.51 -3.61 4.26
N SER A 59 -3.40 -3.77 2.95
CA SER A 59 -4.48 -3.52 2.00
C SER A 59 -4.59 -4.67 1.00
N PHE A 60 -5.66 -4.66 0.20
CA PHE A 60 -5.98 -5.72 -0.73
C PHE A 60 -6.50 -5.16 -2.05
N LEU A 61 -6.25 -5.88 -3.14
CA LEU A 61 -6.83 -5.64 -4.45
C LEU A 61 -7.55 -6.92 -4.94
N PRO A 62 -8.87 -6.88 -5.18
CA PRO A 62 -9.60 -8.05 -5.69
C PRO A 62 -9.04 -8.57 -7.01
N GLN A 63 -9.09 -9.90 -7.22
CA GLN A 63 -8.57 -10.55 -8.43
C GLN A 63 -9.42 -10.29 -9.70
N SER A 64 -10.35 -9.38 -9.68
CA SER A 64 -11.02 -8.90 -10.89
C SER A 64 -10.15 -7.91 -11.68
N GLY A 65 -8.98 -7.52 -11.15
CA GLY A 65 -8.14 -6.46 -11.70
C GLY A 65 -8.77 -5.07 -11.52
N ASP A 66 -8.03 -4.01 -11.85
CA ASP A 66 -8.50 -2.61 -11.75
C ASP A 66 -9.72 -2.31 -12.62
N GLN A 67 -9.96 -3.12 -13.66
CA GLN A 67 -11.03 -2.93 -14.64
C GLN A 67 -12.24 -3.85 -14.44
N PHE A 68 -12.20 -4.73 -13.43
CA PHE A 68 -13.26 -5.68 -13.13
C PHE A 68 -13.73 -6.54 -14.32
N SER A 69 -12.89 -6.67 -15.35
CA SER A 69 -13.32 -7.06 -16.71
C SER A 69 -13.09 -8.52 -17.06
N SER A 70 -12.39 -9.29 -16.21
CA SER A 70 -12.18 -10.71 -16.40
C SER A 70 -12.33 -11.47 -15.09
N LEU A 71 -13.51 -12.07 -14.92
CA LEU A 71 -13.68 -13.19 -13.99
C LEU A 71 -13.94 -14.43 -14.83
N ASP A 72 -12.98 -15.34 -14.82
CA ASP A 72 -13.04 -16.68 -15.43
C ASP A 72 -12.91 -17.74 -14.33
N VAL A 73 -13.09 -19.03 -14.66
CA VAL A 73 -13.02 -20.14 -13.68
C VAL A 73 -11.73 -20.11 -12.86
N THR A 74 -10.62 -19.71 -13.48
CA THR A 74 -9.30 -19.60 -12.87
C THR A 74 -9.23 -18.45 -11.88
N SER A 75 -9.56 -17.22 -12.28
CA SER A 75 -9.48 -16.01 -11.45
C SER A 75 -10.56 -15.93 -10.36
N ALA A 76 -11.71 -16.57 -10.53
CA ALA A 76 -12.72 -16.70 -9.47
C ALA A 76 -12.20 -17.49 -8.25
N ALA A 77 -11.24 -18.41 -8.46
CA ALA A 77 -10.68 -19.26 -7.41
C ALA A 77 -9.41 -18.70 -6.74
N LEU A 78 -8.79 -17.65 -7.29
CA LEU A 78 -7.53 -17.10 -6.77
C LEU A 78 -7.77 -16.13 -5.61
N GLU A 79 -7.03 -16.20 -4.51
CA GLU A 79 -7.13 -15.22 -3.41
C GLU A 79 -6.83 -13.78 -3.86
N PRO A 80 -7.45 -12.72 -3.29
CA PRO A 80 -7.11 -11.33 -3.57
C PRO A 80 -5.63 -11.01 -3.42
N GLU A 81 -5.14 -10.07 -4.22
CA GLU A 81 -3.80 -9.52 -4.02
C GLU A 81 -3.75 -8.83 -2.67
N ARG A 82 -2.66 -9.02 -1.94
CA ARG A 82 -2.44 -8.42 -0.62
C ARG A 82 -1.18 -7.59 -0.65
N PHE A 83 -1.25 -6.41 -0.05
CA PHE A 83 -0.15 -5.48 0.10
C PHE A 83 0.11 -5.29 1.59
N ASP A 84 1.31 -5.64 2.03
CA ASP A 84 1.81 -5.41 3.38
C ASP A 84 2.89 -4.31 3.31
N ASN A 85 2.60 -3.12 3.81
CA ASN A 85 3.54 -2.01 3.86
C ASN A 85 4.13 -1.85 5.27
N TYR A 86 5.45 -1.78 5.35
CA TYR A 86 6.22 -1.47 6.55
C TYR A 86 7.03 -0.21 6.27
N GLU A 87 6.93 0.77 7.16
CA GLU A 87 7.57 2.08 6.94
C GLU A 87 8.19 2.58 8.23
N LEU A 88 9.42 3.09 8.14
CA LEU A 88 10.11 3.82 9.20
C LEU A 88 10.51 5.17 8.62
N GLY A 89 10.07 6.24 9.24
CA GLY A 89 10.36 7.59 8.77
C GLY A 89 10.69 8.59 9.86
N LEU A 90 11.22 9.69 9.38
CA LEU A 90 11.67 10.85 10.13
C LEU A 90 11.03 12.07 9.46
N LYS A 91 10.44 12.92 10.28
CA LYS A 91 10.06 14.27 9.93
C LYS A 91 10.84 15.23 10.81
N TRP A 92 11.48 16.20 10.18
CA TRP A 92 12.22 17.24 10.87
C TRP A 92 11.83 18.61 10.34
N ASP A 93 11.22 19.40 11.20
CA ASP A 93 10.91 20.79 10.95
C ASP A 93 12.19 21.61 11.23
N ILE A 94 13.09 21.71 10.24
CA ILE A 94 14.36 22.45 10.34
C ILE A 94 14.09 23.90 10.79
N ARG A 95 13.01 24.48 10.26
CA ARG A 95 12.40 25.76 10.67
C ARG A 95 10.88 25.62 10.56
N PRO A 96 10.09 26.52 11.17
CA PRO A 96 8.63 26.51 10.99
C PRO A 96 8.18 26.60 9.53
N THR A 97 9.03 27.13 8.66
CA THR A 97 8.77 27.28 7.22
C THR A 97 9.48 26.26 6.34
N LEU A 98 10.31 25.36 6.89
CA LEU A 98 11.15 24.43 6.12
C LEU A 98 11.17 23.05 6.76
N ASN A 99 10.69 22.05 6.04
CA ASN A 99 10.51 20.69 6.53
C ASN A 99 11.33 19.70 5.70
N LEU A 100 11.96 18.78 6.40
CA LEU A 100 12.65 17.62 5.84
C LEU A 100 11.89 16.35 6.22
N THR A 101 11.73 15.46 5.25
CA THR A 101 11.20 14.11 5.47
C THR A 101 12.19 13.08 4.96
N ALA A 102 12.32 11.98 5.67
CA ALA A 102 13.04 10.81 5.23
C ALA A 102 12.23 9.57 5.59
N ALA A 103 12.15 8.60 4.70
CA ALA A 103 11.47 7.33 4.97
C ALA A 103 12.22 6.18 4.31
N ILE A 104 12.23 5.04 4.98
CA ILE A 104 12.55 3.76 4.37
C ILE A 104 11.32 2.87 4.46
N TYR A 105 11.05 2.13 3.39
CA TYR A 105 9.87 1.29 3.32
C TYR A 105 10.17 -0.07 2.71
N GLN A 106 9.31 -1.02 3.04
CA GLN A 106 9.21 -2.32 2.39
C GLN A 106 7.73 -2.57 2.09
N LEU A 107 7.43 -2.84 0.81
CA LEU A 107 6.12 -3.22 0.33
C LEU A 107 6.16 -4.68 -0.16
N ASP A 108 5.44 -5.54 0.52
CA ASP A 108 5.26 -6.94 0.13
C ASP A 108 3.91 -7.09 -0.57
N ARG A 109 3.95 -7.43 -1.87
CA ARG A 109 2.78 -7.71 -2.70
C ARG A 109 2.70 -9.23 -2.92
N THR A 110 1.64 -9.87 -2.45
CA THR A 110 1.43 -11.31 -2.60
C THR A 110 0.19 -11.61 -3.43
N ASN A 111 0.11 -12.85 -3.95
CA ASN A 111 -0.99 -13.32 -4.80
C ASN A 111 -1.10 -12.52 -6.11
N THR A 112 0.02 -12.07 -6.66
CA THR A 112 0.06 -11.48 -8.00
C THR A 112 -0.26 -12.54 -9.05
N ARG A 113 -0.64 -12.15 -10.27
CA ARG A 113 -0.92 -13.09 -11.36
C ARG A 113 0.23 -13.13 -12.36
N ALA A 114 0.56 -14.31 -12.87
CA ALA A 114 1.31 -14.46 -14.11
C ALA A 114 0.85 -15.70 -14.89
N ALA A 115 1.26 -15.76 -16.16
CA ALA A 115 1.09 -16.94 -16.99
C ALA A 115 1.88 -18.12 -16.42
N ASP A 116 1.32 -19.33 -16.47
CA ASP A 116 2.03 -20.55 -16.09
C ASP A 116 3.22 -20.76 -17.04
N PRO A 117 4.45 -20.92 -16.54
CA PRO A 117 5.62 -21.19 -17.37
C PRO A 117 5.51 -22.43 -18.25
N ASN A 118 4.68 -23.40 -17.84
CA ASN A 118 4.47 -24.67 -18.56
C ASN A 118 3.25 -24.62 -19.50
N ASP A 119 2.34 -23.67 -19.29
CA ASP A 119 1.13 -23.48 -20.11
C ASP A 119 0.73 -21.99 -20.12
N PRO A 120 1.21 -21.20 -21.10
CA PRO A 120 0.92 -19.77 -21.17
C PRO A 120 -0.57 -19.40 -21.28
N ALA A 121 -1.46 -20.36 -21.60
CA ALA A 121 -2.90 -20.15 -21.63
C ALA A 121 -3.54 -20.19 -20.24
N ARG A 122 -2.80 -20.59 -19.19
CA ARG A 122 -3.25 -20.63 -17.80
C ARG A 122 -2.64 -19.50 -16.99
N THR A 123 -3.44 -18.89 -16.12
CA THR A 123 -2.97 -17.93 -15.13
C THR A 123 -2.80 -18.61 -13.77
N VAL A 124 -1.64 -18.44 -13.17
CA VAL A 124 -1.32 -18.90 -11.81
C VAL A 124 -1.01 -17.71 -10.90
N LEU A 125 -1.17 -17.91 -9.59
CA LEU A 125 -0.66 -16.95 -8.62
C LEU A 125 0.86 -17.01 -8.61
N THR A 126 1.50 -15.90 -8.98
CA THR A 126 2.89 -15.67 -8.64
C THR A 126 3.00 -15.40 -7.15
N GLY A 127 4.04 -15.96 -6.53
CA GLY A 127 4.17 -16.00 -5.07
C GLY A 127 4.14 -14.61 -4.42
N ALA A 128 5.31 -13.98 -4.30
CA ALA A 128 5.45 -12.70 -3.61
C ALA A 128 6.48 -11.81 -4.32
N GLN A 129 6.11 -10.54 -4.53
CA GLN A 129 7.00 -9.49 -4.94
C GLN A 129 7.29 -8.59 -3.73
N ARG A 130 8.56 -8.26 -3.52
CA ARG A 130 9.00 -7.35 -2.46
C ARG A 130 9.67 -6.14 -3.10
N SER A 131 9.15 -4.95 -2.81
CA SER A 131 9.78 -3.68 -3.12
C SER A 131 10.35 -3.06 -1.85
N LYS A 132 11.53 -2.47 -1.94
CA LYS A 132 12.15 -1.70 -0.86
C LYS A 132 12.62 -0.40 -1.44
N GLY A 133 12.53 0.66 -0.66
CA GLY A 133 13.03 1.95 -1.10
C GLY A 133 13.33 2.91 0.02
N LEU A 134 13.89 4.03 -0.39
CA LEU A 134 14.19 5.16 0.45
C LEU A 134 13.67 6.43 -0.22
N GLU A 135 12.97 7.26 0.55
CA GLU A 135 12.46 8.55 0.10
C GLU A 135 13.01 9.66 0.97
N LEU A 136 13.47 10.74 0.33
CA LEU A 136 13.86 11.98 0.97
C LEU A 136 13.06 13.12 0.37
N GLY A 137 12.61 14.04 1.21
CA GLY A 137 11.89 15.24 0.82
C GLY A 137 12.41 16.45 1.56
N LEU A 138 12.56 17.57 0.86
CA LEU A 138 12.84 18.87 1.44
C LEU A 138 11.87 19.87 0.82
N SER A 139 11.03 20.50 1.64
CA SER A 139 10.03 21.45 1.14
C SER A 139 9.81 22.62 2.08
N GLY A 140 9.59 23.80 1.51
CA GLY A 140 9.27 25.01 2.26
C GLY A 140 10.08 26.23 1.83
N ALA A 141 10.05 27.28 2.65
CA ALA A 141 10.74 28.53 2.40
C ALA A 141 12.09 28.58 3.12
N ILE A 142 13.17 28.77 2.34
CA ILE A 142 14.53 29.01 2.87
C ILE A 142 14.64 30.48 3.33
N THR A 143 14.08 31.39 2.53
CA THR A 143 13.87 32.82 2.85
C THR A 143 12.44 33.21 2.46
N PRO A 144 11.91 34.38 2.90
CA PRO A 144 10.58 34.84 2.49
C PRO A 144 10.36 34.97 0.98
N GLN A 145 11.45 35.05 0.20
CA GLN A 145 11.45 35.18 -1.26
C GLN A 145 11.76 33.87 -1.99
N TRP A 146 12.24 32.84 -1.29
CA TRP A 146 12.71 31.60 -1.89
C TRP A 146 12.01 30.39 -1.29
N GLN A 147 11.20 29.73 -2.12
CA GLN A 147 10.56 28.47 -1.82
C GLN A 147 11.23 27.34 -2.60
N ILE A 148 11.44 26.20 -1.94
CA ILE A 148 12.03 25.01 -2.50
C ILE A 148 11.08 23.82 -2.33
N SER A 149 11.11 22.92 -3.31
CA SER A 149 10.57 21.57 -3.22
C SER A 149 11.55 20.65 -3.94
N ALA A 150 12.16 19.75 -3.20
CA ALA A 150 13.12 18.78 -3.70
C ALA A 150 12.77 17.41 -3.12
N GLY A 151 12.94 16.37 -3.95
CA GLY A 151 12.68 14.99 -3.56
C GLY A 151 13.69 14.05 -4.21
N TYR A 152 13.99 12.95 -3.52
CA TYR A 152 14.80 11.86 -4.02
C TYR A 152 14.17 10.53 -3.61
N ALA A 153 14.13 9.58 -4.53
CA ALA A 153 13.61 8.24 -4.30
C ALA A 153 14.58 7.21 -4.89
N LEU A 154 14.81 6.13 -4.14
CA LEU A 154 15.62 4.98 -4.53
C LEU A 154 14.82 3.69 -4.33
#